data_AF-A0A379XL12-F1
#
_entry.id   AF-A0A379XL12-F1
#
_cell.length_a   1.000
_cell.length_b   1.000
_cell.length_c   1.000
_cell.angle_alpha   90.00
_cell.angle_beta   90.00
_cell.angle_gamma   90.00
#
_symmetry.space_group_name_H-M   'P 1'
#
loop_
_entity.id
_entity.type
_entity.pdbx_description
1 polymer ?
#
loop_
_entity_poly.entity_id
_entity_poly.type
_entity_poly.pdbx_seq_one_letter_code
_entity_poly.pdbx_strand_id
1 'polypeptide(L)'
;MVDCFIALQIAGGGDDLQGIKKGIMEMADVIVINKDDGDNRGNVAITRHMYESALHILRRKYAEWQPQVLTCSALQNRGVDQVWQTLCDFRSTLAASGRLEQVRRQQALHWLQQQTKEQTLQMLFARPDFARYFQHTLQAVKSNDLSPRTGLRRISEFLQNHYFQ
;
A
#
# COMPACT_ATOMS: atom_id res chain seq x y z
N MET A 1 6.25 0.33 7.23
CA MET A 1 7.41 1.06 6.69
C MET A 1 8.43 0.02 6.26
N VAL A 2 8.91 0.08 5.03
CA VAL A 2 9.87 -0.88 4.46
C VAL A 2 10.76 -0.16 3.45
N ASP A 3 11.98 -0.67 3.26
CA ASP A 3 12.89 -0.19 2.24
C ASP A 3 12.51 -0.72 0.85
N CYS A 4 12.14 -1.99 0.77
CA CYS A 4 11.78 -2.70 -0.45
C CYS A 4 10.43 -3.41 -0.26
N PHE A 5 9.51 -3.26 -1.21
CA PHE A 5 8.22 -3.93 -1.21
C PHE A 5 8.18 -5.04 -2.26
N ILE A 6 7.97 -6.28 -1.79
CA ILE A 6 7.89 -7.48 -2.63
C ILE A 6 6.42 -7.89 -2.76
N ALA A 7 5.94 -8.00 -3.99
CA ALA A 7 4.62 -8.54 -4.28
C ALA A 7 4.74 -10.03 -4.69
N LEU A 8 4.22 -10.92 -3.84
CA LEU A 8 4.16 -12.35 -4.15
C LEU A 8 2.90 -12.67 -4.95
N GLN A 9 3.05 -13.39 -6.07
CA GLN A 9 1.99 -13.77 -6.99
C GLN A 9 2.01 -15.28 -7.23
N ILE A 10 0.90 -15.82 -7.74
CA ILE A 10 0.74 -17.23 -8.14
C ILE A 10 0.16 -17.23 -9.56
N ALA A 11 0.62 -18.14 -10.41
CA ALA A 11 0.09 -18.32 -11.76
C ALA A 11 -1.16 -19.21 -11.78
N GLY A 12 -2.08 -18.96 -12.73
CA GLY A 12 -3.23 -19.83 -12.98
C GLY A 12 -4.36 -19.71 -11.96
N GLY A 13 -4.42 -18.60 -11.21
CA GLY A 13 -5.47 -18.33 -10.22
C GLY A 13 -6.85 -17.98 -10.81
N GLY A 14 -7.04 -18.09 -12.13
CA GLY A 14 -8.27 -17.69 -12.83
C GLY A 14 -8.45 -16.16 -12.94
N ASP A 15 -7.53 -15.40 -12.35
CA ASP A 15 -7.63 -13.96 -12.11
C ASP A 15 -6.45 -13.21 -12.74
N ASP A 16 -5.71 -13.82 -13.67
CA ASP A 16 -4.43 -13.28 -14.16
C ASP A 16 -4.56 -11.87 -14.79
N LEU A 17 -5.74 -11.51 -15.29
CA LEU A 17 -6.07 -10.17 -15.80
C LEU A 17 -6.68 -9.21 -14.74
N GLN A 18 -7.30 -9.72 -13.67
CA GLN A 18 -7.84 -8.93 -12.55
C GLN A 18 -6.85 -8.78 -11.37
N GLY A 19 -5.79 -9.61 -11.36
CA GLY A 19 -4.70 -9.62 -10.38
C GLY A 19 -3.69 -8.48 -10.56
N ILE A 20 -3.69 -7.83 -11.73
CA ILE A 20 -2.97 -6.58 -11.97
C ILE A 20 -3.75 -5.44 -11.31
N LYS A 21 -3.80 -5.43 -9.97
CA LYS A 21 -4.25 -4.26 -9.24
C LYS A 21 -3.23 -3.16 -9.50
N LYS A 22 -3.60 -2.18 -10.33
CA LYS A 22 -2.76 -1.04 -10.71
C LYS A 22 -1.99 -0.45 -9.52
N GLY A 23 -2.64 -0.34 -8.36
CA GLY A 23 -1.98 0.14 -7.13
C GLY A 23 -0.87 -0.76 -6.57
N ILE A 24 -0.99 -2.10 -6.65
CA ILE A 24 0.08 -3.01 -6.18
C ILE A 24 1.28 -2.93 -7.13
N MET A 25 1.02 -2.89 -8.43
CA MET A 25 2.05 -2.76 -9.47
C MET A 25 2.87 -1.47 -9.34
N GLU A 26 2.20 -0.36 -9.02
CA GLU A 26 2.86 0.94 -8.83
C GLU A 26 3.74 0.98 -7.56
N MET A 27 3.47 0.10 -6.58
CA MET A 27 4.23 0.03 -5.32
C MET A 27 5.36 -1.00 -5.34
N ALA A 28 5.24 -2.05 -6.15
CA ALA A 28 6.16 -3.19 -6.21
C ALA A 28 7.57 -2.79 -6.67
N ASP A 29 8.55 -3.08 -5.83
CA ASP A 29 9.97 -2.96 -6.17
C ASP A 29 10.50 -4.28 -6.78
N VAL A 30 9.93 -5.40 -6.32
CA VAL A 30 10.15 -6.75 -6.85
C VAL A 30 8.82 -7.50 -6.89
N ILE A 31 8.55 -8.22 -7.97
CA ILE A 31 7.44 -9.15 -8.08
C ILE A 31 8.03 -10.57 -8.10
N VAL A 32 7.47 -11.47 -7.30
CA VAL A 32 7.91 -12.86 -7.24
C VAL A 32 6.71 -13.75 -7.52
N ILE A 33 6.80 -14.59 -8.56
CA ILE A 33 5.78 -15.59 -8.86
C ILE A 33 6.22 -16.91 -8.25
N ASN A 34 5.50 -17.33 -7.22
CA ASN A 34 5.80 -18.55 -6.47
C ASN A 34 5.10 -19.76 -7.10
N LYS A 35 5.47 -20.96 -6.65
CA LYS A 35 5.00 -22.26 -7.17
C LYS A 35 5.43 -22.50 -8.62
N ASP A 36 6.65 -22.10 -8.95
CA ASP A 36 7.34 -22.53 -10.16
C ASP A 36 7.76 -24.00 -10.01
N ASP A 37 6.83 -24.95 -10.10
CA ASP A 37 7.11 -26.38 -9.92
C ASP A 37 6.18 -27.26 -10.76
N GLY A 38 6.63 -28.49 -11.01
CA GLY A 38 5.90 -29.50 -11.77
C GLY A 38 5.34 -28.97 -13.10
N ASP A 39 4.07 -29.24 -13.33
CA ASP A 39 3.34 -28.86 -14.55
C ASP A 39 2.96 -27.36 -14.57
N ASN A 40 3.13 -26.63 -13.46
CA ASN A 40 2.77 -25.22 -13.37
C ASN A 40 3.80 -24.28 -14.01
N ARG A 41 4.99 -24.77 -14.38
CA ARG A 41 6.08 -23.97 -14.96
C ARG A 41 5.65 -23.18 -16.21
N GLY A 42 4.81 -23.77 -17.05
CA GLY A 42 4.29 -23.10 -18.25
C GLY A 42 3.44 -21.87 -17.91
N ASN A 43 2.52 -22.01 -16.97
CA ASN A 43 1.67 -20.91 -16.51
C ASN A 43 2.52 -19.82 -15.83
N VAL A 44 3.48 -20.22 -15.00
CA VAL A 44 4.39 -19.28 -14.32
C VAL A 44 5.20 -18.45 -15.31
N ALA A 45 5.69 -19.05 -16.39
CA ALA A 45 6.41 -18.32 -17.44
C ALA A 45 5.52 -17.28 -18.14
N ILE A 46 4.26 -17.62 -18.45
CA ILE A 46 3.29 -16.70 -19.05
C ILE A 46 2.99 -15.54 -18.10
N THR A 47 2.67 -15.84 -16.84
CA THR A 47 2.39 -14.82 -15.82
C THR A 47 3.59 -13.90 -15.61
N ARG A 48 4.81 -14.45 -15.60
CA ARG A 48 6.06 -13.67 -15.50
C ARG A 48 6.16 -12.66 -16.63
N HIS A 49 6.01 -13.13 -17.87
CA HIS A 49 6.13 -12.29 -19.05
C HIS A 49 5.08 -11.17 -19.09
N MET A 50 3.85 -11.47 -18.64
CA MET A 50 2.78 -10.50 -18.51
C MET A 50 3.15 -9.37 -17.53
N TYR A 51 3.66 -9.72 -16.34
CA TYR A 51 4.11 -8.73 -15.36
C TYR A 51 5.31 -7.91 -15.83
N GLU A 52 6.29 -8.54 -16.48
CA GLU A 52 7.45 -7.84 -17.07
C GLU A 52 7.00 -6.81 -18.09
N SER A 53 6.11 -7.21 -19.00
CA SER A 53 5.54 -6.33 -20.04
C SER A 53 4.77 -5.15 -19.44
N ALA A 54 3.95 -5.40 -18.40
CA ALA A 54 3.23 -4.34 -17.70
C ALA A 54 4.19 -3.34 -17.03
N LEU A 55 5.25 -3.82 -16.36
CA LEU A 55 6.25 -2.97 -15.71
C LEU A 55 7.11 -2.16 -16.68
N HIS A 56 7.27 -2.62 -17.92
CA HIS A 56 7.96 -1.85 -18.97
C HIS A 56 7.14 -0.66 -19.47
N ILE A 57 5.81 -0.74 -19.41
CA ILE A 57 4.90 0.34 -19.83
C ILE A 57 4.73 1.38 -18.70
N LEU A 58 4.76 0.93 -17.44
CA LEU A 58 4.57 1.80 -16.29
C LEU A 58 5.81 2.67 -16.00
N ARG A 59 5.56 3.90 -15.52
CA ARG A 59 6.65 4.76 -15.04
C ARG A 59 7.30 4.13 -13.82
N ARG A 60 8.62 4.10 -13.80
CA ARG A 60 9.40 3.64 -12.65
C ARG A 60 9.10 4.49 -11.41
N LYS A 61 8.91 3.82 -10.27
CA LYS A 61 8.78 4.42 -8.93
C LYS A 61 10.06 5.15 -8.51
N TYR A 62 11.21 4.56 -8.82
CA TYR A 62 12.55 5.14 -8.62
C TYR A 62 13.26 5.21 -9.98
N ALA A 63 13.95 6.30 -10.27
CA ALA A 63 14.63 6.44 -11.58
C ALA A 63 15.76 5.42 -11.73
N GLU A 64 16.40 5.10 -10.60
CA GLU A 64 17.57 4.25 -10.45
C GLU A 64 17.23 2.75 -10.47
N TRP A 65 15.96 2.38 -10.27
CA TRP A 65 15.54 0.98 -10.18
C TRP A 65 14.40 0.66 -11.16
N GLN A 66 14.64 -0.32 -12.02
CA GLN A 66 13.58 -0.99 -12.78
C GLN A 66 13.05 -2.15 -11.94
N PRO A 67 11.76 -2.19 -11.58
CA PRO A 67 11.19 -3.32 -10.87
C PRO A 67 11.43 -4.64 -11.60
N GLN A 68 11.81 -5.67 -10.85
CA GLN A 68 12.17 -6.99 -11.37
C GLN A 68 11.03 -7.98 -11.16
N VAL A 69 10.83 -8.91 -12.10
CA VAL A 69 9.91 -10.04 -11.95
C VAL A 69 10.70 -11.33 -11.91
N LEU A 70 10.57 -12.06 -10.82
CA LEU A 70 11.28 -13.31 -10.58
C LEU A 70 10.29 -14.46 -10.40
N THR A 71 10.80 -15.68 -10.54
CA THR A 71 10.04 -16.91 -10.31
C THR A 71 10.75 -17.74 -9.27
N CYS A 72 10.00 -18.37 -8.37
CA CYS A 72 10.56 -19.27 -7.37
C CYS A 72 9.62 -20.44 -7.07
N SER A 73 10.19 -21.51 -6.51
CA SER A 73 9.45 -22.52 -5.78
C SER A 73 9.99 -22.55 -4.37
N ALA A 74 9.24 -21.94 -3.45
CA ALA A 74 9.59 -21.95 -2.03
C ALA A 74 9.64 -23.39 -1.48
N LEU A 75 8.72 -24.26 -1.93
CA LEU A 75 8.65 -25.66 -1.48
C LEU A 75 9.87 -26.47 -1.92
N GLN A 76 10.38 -26.22 -3.12
CA GLN A 76 11.58 -26.90 -3.65
C GLN A 76 12.87 -26.13 -3.36
N ASN A 77 12.81 -25.04 -2.57
CA ASN A 77 13.91 -24.13 -2.29
C ASN A 77 14.66 -23.66 -3.56
N ARG A 78 13.93 -23.34 -4.64
CA ARG A 78 14.51 -22.88 -5.91
C ARG A 78 14.19 -21.42 -6.18
N GLY A 79 15.19 -20.63 -6.57
CA GLY A 79 15.04 -19.22 -6.91
C GLY A 79 15.00 -18.27 -5.71
N VAL A 80 14.98 -18.79 -4.48
CA VAL A 80 14.97 -17.99 -3.24
C VAL A 80 16.25 -17.16 -3.10
N ASP A 81 17.41 -17.75 -3.42
CA ASP A 81 18.70 -17.05 -3.38
C ASP A 81 18.75 -15.88 -4.38
N GLN A 82 18.16 -16.07 -5.57
CA GLN A 82 18.08 -15.03 -6.59
C GLN A 82 17.17 -13.87 -6.15
N VAL A 83 16.05 -14.19 -5.47
CA VAL A 83 15.20 -13.17 -4.86
C VAL A 83 16.01 -12.37 -3.84
N TRP A 84 16.75 -13.05 -2.95
CA TRP A 84 17.58 -12.37 -1.96
C TRP A 84 18.66 -11.49 -2.59
N GLN A 85 19.38 -11.99 -3.60
CA GLN A 85 20.37 -11.21 -4.32
C GLN A 85 19.76 -9.94 -4.94
N THR A 86 18.57 -10.05 -5.52
CA THR A 86 17.86 -8.90 -6.11
C THR A 86 17.50 -7.85 -5.06
N LEU A 87 17.20 -8.25 -3.82
CA LEU A 87 16.96 -7.31 -2.71
C LEU A 87 18.25 -6.61 -2.27
N CYS A 88 19.38 -7.34 -2.25
CA CYS A 88 20.69 -6.76 -2.00
C CYS A 88 21.07 -5.74 -3.07
N ASP A 89 20.80 -6.05 -4.34
CA ASP A 89 21.04 -5.16 -5.47
C ASP A 89 20.17 -3.91 -5.36
N PHE A 90 18.86 -4.06 -5.11
CA PHE A 90 17.94 -2.95 -4.88
C PHE A 90 18.46 -2.01 -3.78
N ARG A 91 18.85 -2.57 -2.63
CA ARG A 91 19.36 -1.78 -1.50
C ARG A 91 20.62 -1.02 -1.91
N SER A 92 21.53 -1.68 -2.61
CA SER A 92 22.81 -1.09 -3.03
C SER A 92 22.60 0.02 -4.05
N THR A 93 21.72 -0.18 -5.03
CA THR A 93 21.37 0.82 -6.05
C THR A 93 20.77 2.08 -5.43
N LEU A 94 19.78 1.93 -4.54
CA LEU A 94 19.13 3.09 -3.89
C LEU A 94 20.02 3.75 -2.84
N ALA A 95 20.91 3.00 -2.19
CA ALA A 95 21.88 3.57 -1.26
C ALA A 95 22.91 4.42 -2.00
N ALA A 96 23.40 3.96 -3.16
CA ALA A 96 24.38 4.68 -3.97
C ALA A 96 23.88 6.05 -4.45
N SER A 97 22.58 6.19 -4.72
CA SER A 97 21.98 7.49 -5.09
C SER A 97 21.53 8.34 -3.88
N GLY A 98 21.69 7.84 -2.65
CA GLY A 98 21.17 8.48 -1.43
C GLY A 98 19.65 8.42 -1.30
N ARG A 99 18.95 7.79 -2.27
CA ARG A 99 17.49 7.70 -2.31
C ARG A 99 16.92 6.91 -1.15
N LEU A 100 17.63 5.88 -0.68
CA LEU A 100 17.19 5.04 0.43
C LEU A 100 16.91 5.84 1.71
N GLU A 101 17.86 6.69 2.11
CA GLU A 101 17.72 7.54 3.29
C GLU A 101 16.63 8.61 3.11
N GLN A 102 16.50 9.16 1.90
CA GLN A 102 15.39 10.07 1.59
C GLN A 102 14.03 9.39 1.78
N VAL A 103 13.86 8.16 1.29
CA VAL A 103 12.63 7.38 1.42
C VAL A 103 12.33 7.10 2.88
N ARG A 104 13.31 6.63 3.67
CA ARG A 104 13.14 6.37 5.11
C ARG A 104 12.68 7.62 5.87
N ARG A 105 13.32 8.76 5.62
CA ARG A 105 12.93 10.04 6.24
C ARG A 105 11.51 10.44 5.85
N GLN A 106 11.15 10.33 4.59
CA GLN A 106 9.79 10.62 4.11
C GLN A 106 8.75 9.69 4.75
N GLN A 107 9.05 8.39 4.84
CA GLN A 107 8.18 7.42 5.49
C GLN A 107 8.00 7.71 6.98
N ALA A 108 9.07 8.08 7.69
CA ALA A 108 9.00 8.43 9.12
C ALA A 108 8.14 9.67 9.38
N LEU A 109 8.33 10.73 8.57
CA LEU A 109 7.51 11.94 8.64
C LEU A 109 6.04 11.65 8.33
N HIS A 110 5.79 10.87 7.27
CA HIS A 110 4.43 10.47 6.90
C HIS A 110 3.78 9.64 8.01
N TRP A 111 4.50 8.66 8.58
CA TRP A 111 4.01 7.84 9.68
C TRP A 111 3.64 8.70 10.89
N LEU A 112 4.51 9.61 11.31
CA LEU A 112 4.23 10.52 12.42
C LEU A 112 2.97 11.35 12.16
N GLN A 113 2.84 11.94 10.96
CA GLN A 113 1.65 12.71 10.62
C GLN A 113 0.36 11.88 10.64
N GLN A 114 0.38 10.68 10.09
CA GLN A 114 -0.81 9.81 10.06
C GLN A 114 -1.18 9.33 11.46
N GLN A 115 -0.20 8.90 12.25
CA GLN A 115 -0.44 8.44 13.61
C GLN A 115 -0.93 9.57 14.51
N THR A 116 -0.39 10.78 14.39
CA THR A 116 -0.91 11.94 15.13
C THR A 116 -2.37 12.22 14.77
N LYS A 117 -2.73 12.18 13.49
CA LYS A 117 -4.13 12.36 13.05
C LYS A 117 -5.03 11.27 13.62
N GLU A 118 -4.64 10.01 13.46
CA GLU A 118 -5.41 8.85 13.90
C GLU A 118 -5.60 8.86 15.42
N GLN A 119 -4.54 9.10 16.19
CA GLN A 119 -4.61 9.21 17.65
C GLN A 119 -5.47 10.40 18.09
N THR A 120 -5.33 11.56 17.45
CA THR A 120 -6.16 12.74 17.76
C THR A 120 -7.64 12.44 17.50
N LEU A 121 -7.96 11.79 16.39
CA LEU A 121 -9.33 11.37 16.07
C LEU A 121 -9.84 10.35 17.08
N GLN A 122 -9.06 9.32 17.41
CA GLN A 122 -9.43 8.32 18.42
C GLN A 122 -9.74 8.98 19.77
N MET A 123 -8.90 9.90 20.24
CA MET A 123 -9.12 10.65 21.46
C MET A 123 -10.40 11.49 21.38
N LEU A 124 -10.63 12.18 20.28
CA LEU A 124 -11.83 12.99 20.07
C LEU A 124 -13.11 12.14 20.07
N PHE A 125 -13.13 11.03 19.33
CA PHE A 125 -14.27 10.11 19.26
C PHE A 125 -14.51 9.33 20.55
N ALA A 126 -13.51 9.19 21.41
CA ALA A 126 -13.66 8.59 22.73
C ALA A 126 -14.34 9.51 23.76
N ARG A 127 -14.42 10.82 23.50
CA ARG A 127 -15.07 11.76 24.44
C ARG A 127 -16.59 11.55 24.45
N PRO A 128 -17.22 11.32 25.62
CA PRO A 128 -18.66 11.02 25.68
C PRO A 128 -19.57 12.13 25.12
N ASP A 129 -19.20 13.39 25.33
CA ASP A 129 -19.90 14.57 24.84
C ASP A 129 -19.86 14.65 23.31
N PHE A 130 -18.67 14.55 22.71
CA PHE A 130 -18.52 14.55 21.25
C PHE A 130 -19.18 13.32 20.62
N ALA A 131 -18.97 12.13 21.16
CA ALA A 131 -19.56 10.90 20.63
C ALA A 131 -21.10 10.98 20.60
N ARG A 132 -21.72 11.50 21.67
CA ARG A 132 -23.17 11.71 21.73
C ARG A 132 -23.65 12.72 20.68
N TYR A 133 -22.98 13.86 20.56
CA TYR A 133 -23.34 14.89 19.58
C TYR A 133 -23.19 14.40 18.13
N PHE A 134 -22.10 13.68 17.86
CA PHE A 134 -21.81 13.08 16.56
C PHE A 134 -22.87 12.03 16.18
N GLN A 135 -23.24 11.13 17.09
CA GLN A 135 -24.29 10.14 16.87
C GLN A 135 -25.66 10.77 16.62
N HIS A 136 -26.02 11.81 17.37
CA HIS A 136 -27.26 12.55 17.13
C HIS A 136 -27.28 13.20 15.74
N THR A 137 -26.14 13.77 15.32
CA THR A 137 -26.01 14.37 13.99
C THR A 137 -26.10 13.31 12.88
N LEU A 138 -25.49 12.14 13.06
CA LEU A 138 -25.61 11.02 12.11
C LEU A 138 -27.06 10.55 11.97
N GLN A 139 -27.80 10.43 13.08
CA GLN A 139 -29.22 10.04 13.05
C GLN A 139 -30.06 11.07 12.28
N ALA A 140 -29.85 12.37 12.53
CA ALA A 140 -30.57 13.45 11.84
C ALA A 140 -30.26 13.49 10.32
N VAL A 141 -29.04 13.12 9.90
CA VAL A 141 -28.73 12.96 8.48
C VAL A 141 -29.40 11.71 7.91
N LYS A 142 -29.40 10.60 8.66
CA LYS A 142 -30.03 9.33 8.24
C LYS A 142 -31.55 9.45 8.09
N SER A 143 -32.21 10.25 8.92
CA SER A 143 -33.66 10.54 8.84
C SER A 143 -34.02 11.58 7.78
N ASN A 144 -33.04 12.13 7.05
CA ASN A 144 -33.19 13.26 6.12
C ASN A 144 -33.62 14.60 6.77
N ASP A 145 -33.52 14.75 8.09
CA ASP A 145 -33.77 16.02 8.79
C ASP A 145 -32.64 17.04 8.55
N LEU A 146 -31.43 16.57 8.26
CA LEU A 146 -30.27 17.38 7.91
C LEU A 146 -29.59 16.89 6.64
N SER A 147 -29.17 17.83 5.80
CA SER A 147 -28.23 17.50 4.72
C SER A 147 -26.84 17.13 5.29
N PRO A 148 -26.05 16.28 4.62
CA PRO A 148 -24.68 15.98 5.04
C PRO A 148 -23.81 17.23 5.20
N ARG A 149 -24.01 18.25 4.34
CA ARG A 149 -23.28 19.53 4.41
C ARG A 149 -23.63 20.31 5.67
N THR A 150 -24.91 20.34 6.05
CA THR A 150 -25.36 20.99 7.29
C THR A 150 -24.85 20.22 8.52
N GLY A 151 -24.87 18.88 8.47
CA GLY A 151 -24.33 18.02 9.54
C GLY A 151 -22.84 18.28 9.80
N LEU A 152 -22.02 18.34 8.73
CA LEU A 152 -20.60 18.69 8.85
C LEU A 152 -20.40 20.07 9.49
N ARG A 153 -21.15 21.10 9.04
CA ARG A 153 -21.05 22.45 9.60
C ARG A 153 -21.31 22.45 11.11
N ARG A 154 -22.37 21.77 11.56
CA ARG A 154 -22.72 21.67 12.98
C ARG A 154 -21.63 20.97 13.80
N ILE A 155 -21.04 19.89 13.28
CA ILE A 155 -19.93 19.20 13.93
C ILE A 155 -18.72 20.13 14.05
N SER A 156 -18.37 20.88 13.00
CA SER A 156 -17.26 21.83 13.03
C SER A 156 -17.49 22.97 14.04
N GLU A 157 -18.70 23.53 14.09
CA GLU A 157 -19.09 24.55 15.08
C GLU A 157 -18.99 24.01 16.51
N PHE A 158 -19.46 22.78 16.76
CA PHE A 158 -19.34 22.13 18.06
C PHE A 158 -17.87 22.00 18.50
N LEU A 159 -17.00 21.53 17.60
CA LEU A 159 -15.56 21.39 17.85
C LEU A 159 -14.89 22.72 18.18
N GLN A 160 -15.16 23.77 17.40
CA GLN A 160 -14.60 25.11 17.62
C GLN A 160 -14.98 25.67 18.99
N ASN A 161 -16.27 25.59 19.35
CA ASN A 161 -16.77 26.20 20.57
C ASN A 161 -16.33 25.47 21.85
N HIS A 162 -16.12 24.15 21.78
CA HIS A 162 -15.84 23.32 22.96
C HIS A 162 -14.36 22.94 23.13
N TYR A 163 -13.58 22.84 22.05
CA TYR A 163 -12.23 22.24 22.13
C TYR A 163 -11.09 23.11 21.57
N PHE A 164 -11.38 24.16 20.79
CA PHE A 164 -10.35 24.95 20.10
C PHE A 164 -10.49 26.47 20.34
N GLN A 165 -10.88 26.87 21.56
CA GLN A 165 -10.84 28.28 21.98
C GLN A 165 -9.41 28.81 22.05
#